data_AF-A0A6N7YUU1-F1
#
_entry.id   AF-A0A6N7YUU1-F1
#
_cell.length_a   1.000
_cell.length_b   1.000
_cell.length_c   1.000
_cell.angle_alpha   90.00
_cell.angle_beta   90.00
_cell.angle_gamma   90.00
#
_symmetry.space_group_name_H-M   'P 1'
#
loop_
_entity.id
_entity.type
_entity.pdbx_description
1 polymer ?
#
loop_
_entity_poly.entity_id
_entity_poly.type
_entity_poly.pdbx_seq_one_letter_code
_entity_poly.pdbx_strand_id
1 'polypeptide(L)'
;MDASQLSTGAKVAGGAGLALLIIMFLPWYEVSASFGNISASDSGNAWQVFSFIDIVLFITGVVAVGVAVAAAQNKLGALPVPAGQLVLGLGALATLLVLFRILSVPDGDIPDGLDDGIDIGRKIGVFLGFFASAAIAYAGTLLAKE
;
A
#
# COMPACT_ATOMS: atom_id res chain seq x y z
N MET A 1 3.07 22.91 17.27
CA MET A 1 4.18 22.59 16.35
C MET A 1 3.76 23.06 14.97
N ASP A 2 4.55 23.90 14.32
CA ASP A 2 4.22 24.43 13.00
C ASP A 2 4.60 23.44 11.91
N ALA A 3 3.61 22.84 11.26
CA ALA A 3 3.81 21.92 10.14
C ALA A 3 4.52 22.59 8.94
N SER A 4 4.60 23.92 8.90
CA SER A 4 5.30 24.69 7.86
C SER A 4 6.81 24.40 7.84
N GLN A 5 7.42 24.09 8.99
CA GLN A 5 8.86 23.86 9.16
C GLN A 5 9.36 22.49 8.64
N LEU A 6 8.44 21.56 8.34
CA LEU A 6 8.79 20.24 7.83
C LEU A 6 9.29 20.31 6.39
N SER A 7 10.32 19.51 6.08
CA SER A 7 10.81 19.34 4.71
C SER A 7 9.73 18.76 3.80
N THR A 8 9.82 19.05 2.50
CA THR A 8 8.82 18.60 1.53
C THR A 8 8.79 17.08 1.46
N GLY A 9 9.96 16.42 1.49
CA GLY A 9 10.05 14.97 1.51
C GLY A 9 9.33 14.35 2.71
N ALA A 10 9.51 14.91 3.92
CA ALA A 10 8.87 14.41 5.13
C ALA A 10 7.34 14.57 5.11
N LYS A 11 6.84 15.69 4.60
CA LYS A 11 5.39 15.94 4.44
C LYS A 11 4.75 14.91 3.51
N VAL A 12 5.37 14.66 2.35
CA VAL A 12 4.86 13.69 1.38
C VAL A 12 4.94 12.27 1.94
N ALA A 13 6.05 11.90 2.59
CA ALA A 13 6.19 10.58 3.21
C ALA A 13 5.11 10.31 4.26
N GLY A 14 4.88 11.25 5.17
CA GLY A 14 3.86 11.11 6.22
C GLY A 14 2.45 11.06 5.66
N GLY A 15 2.12 11.96 4.72
CA GLY A 15 0.80 12.00 4.09
C GLY A 15 0.49 10.74 3.26
N ALA A 16 1.43 10.31 2.42
CA ALA A 16 1.28 9.11 1.60
C ALA A 16 1.30 7.83 2.45
N GLY A 17 2.13 7.77 3.49
CA GLY A 17 2.16 6.68 4.46
C GLY A 17 0.83 6.52 5.18
N LEU A 18 0.28 7.62 5.71
CA LEU A 18 -1.03 7.60 6.36
C LEU A 18 -2.15 7.24 5.38
N ALA A 19 -2.11 7.77 4.16
CA ALA A 19 -3.05 7.40 3.12
C ALA A 19 -3.00 5.89 2.82
N LEU A 20 -1.80 5.31 2.65
CA LEU A 20 -1.64 3.87 2.42
C LEU A 20 -2.27 3.05 3.55
N LEU A 21 -2.02 3.42 4.82
CA LEU A 21 -2.59 2.73 5.98
C LEU A 21 -4.13 2.76 5.97
N ILE A 22 -4.74 3.87 5.57
CA ILE A 22 -6.20 3.97 5.43
C ILE A 22 -6.69 3.14 4.25
N ILE A 23 -6.01 3.23 3.11
CA ILE A 23 -6.37 2.52 1.87
C ILE A 23 -6.34 1.00 2.05
N MET A 24 -5.47 0.47 2.91
CA MET A 24 -5.43 -0.97 3.23
C MET A 24 -6.77 -1.52 3.75
N PHE A 25 -7.62 -0.69 4.35
CA PHE A 25 -8.96 -1.08 4.83
C PHE A 25 -10.07 -0.94 3.79
N LEU A 26 -9.81 -0.31 2.65
CA LEU A 26 -10.77 -0.24 1.55
C LEU A 26 -10.94 -1.62 0.89
N PRO A 27 -11.98 -1.84 0.06
CA PRO A 27 -12.05 -3.03 -0.78
C PRO A 27 -10.98 -2.99 -1.89
N TRP A 28 -10.17 -4.04 -2.00
CA TRP A 28 -9.13 -4.20 -3.03
C TRP A 28 -9.56 -5.15 -4.13
N TYR A 29 -10.29 -6.21 -3.77
CA TYR A 29 -10.84 -7.19 -4.70
C TYR A 29 -12.27 -7.52 -4.33
N GLU A 30 -13.01 -8.02 -5.31
CA GLU A 30 -14.33 -8.61 -5.14
C GLU A 30 -14.37 -9.93 -5.87
N VAL A 31 -14.95 -10.93 -5.23
CA VAL A 31 -15.29 -12.21 -5.84
C VAL A 31 -16.79 -12.21 -6.08
N SER A 32 -17.20 -12.59 -7.29
CA SER A 32 -18.60 -12.76 -7.66
C SER A 32 -18.80 -14.18 -8.15
N ALA A 33 -19.82 -14.87 -7.62
CA ALA A 33 -20.20 -16.22 -8.02
C ALA A 33 -21.63 -16.21 -8.58
N SER A 34 -21.84 -16.84 -9.73
CA SER A 34 -23.14 -16.95 -10.40
C SER A 34 -23.45 -18.39 -10.77
N PHE A 35 -24.59 -18.91 -10.30
CA PHE A 35 -25.10 -20.24 -10.62
C PHE A 35 -26.57 -20.15 -11.03
N GLY A 36 -26.83 -20.29 -12.34
CA GLY A 36 -28.17 -20.08 -12.89
C GLY A 36 -28.65 -18.64 -12.67
N ASN A 37 -29.78 -18.46 -11.96
CA ASN A 37 -30.36 -17.14 -11.65
C ASN A 37 -29.95 -16.59 -10.28
N ILE A 38 -29.05 -17.26 -9.56
CA ILE A 38 -28.58 -16.84 -8.23
C ILE A 38 -27.15 -16.31 -8.39
N SER A 39 -26.93 -15.06 -7.97
CA SER A 39 -25.61 -14.45 -7.88
C SER A 39 -25.34 -13.94 -6.48
N ALA A 40 -24.09 -14.03 -6.05
CA ALA A 40 -23.59 -13.48 -4.80
C ALA A 40 -22.22 -12.85 -5.03
N SER A 41 -21.92 -11.74 -4.36
CA SER A 41 -20.60 -11.13 -4.37
C SER A 41 -20.13 -10.80 -2.96
N ASP A 42 -18.81 -10.86 -2.76
CA ASP A 42 -18.16 -10.47 -1.52
C ASP A 42 -16.84 -9.74 -1.83
N SER A 43 -16.43 -8.83 -0.95
CA SER A 43 -15.25 -7.99 -1.18
C SER A 43 -14.22 -8.12 -0.05
N GLY A 44 -12.95 -8.15 -0.44
CA GLY A 44 -11.82 -8.27 0.47
C GLY A 44 -10.94 -7.03 0.46
N ASN A 45 -10.53 -6.57 1.64
CA ASN A 45 -9.50 -5.55 1.84
C ASN A 45 -8.09 -6.16 1.82
N ALA A 46 -7.04 -5.33 1.95
CA ALA A 46 -5.66 -5.81 1.89
C ALA A 46 -5.37 -6.92 2.91
N TRP A 47 -5.83 -6.76 4.15
CA TRP A 47 -5.60 -7.71 5.26
C TRP A 47 -6.24 -9.08 5.02
N GLN A 48 -7.30 -9.13 4.21
CA GLN A 48 -8.01 -10.37 3.92
C GLN A 48 -7.39 -11.12 2.73
N VAL A 49 -6.81 -10.38 1.77
CA VAL A 49 -6.47 -10.91 0.45
C VAL A 49 -4.96 -11.09 0.25
N PHE A 50 -4.11 -10.36 0.99
CA PHE A 50 -2.69 -10.22 0.65
C PHE A 50 -1.69 -11.02 1.50
N SER A 51 -2.15 -11.74 2.51
CA SER A 51 -1.37 -12.71 3.31
C SER A 51 -0.08 -12.17 3.96
N PHE A 52 1.03 -12.04 3.22
CA PHE A 52 2.27 -11.44 3.72
C PHE A 52 2.50 -10.02 3.18
N ILE A 53 1.91 -9.71 2.00
CA ILE A 53 2.09 -8.42 1.33
C ILE A 53 1.44 -7.32 2.16
N ASP A 54 0.31 -7.59 2.81
CA ASP A 54 -0.35 -6.66 3.75
C ASP A 54 0.60 -6.19 4.86
N ILE A 55 1.38 -7.08 5.48
CA ILE A 55 2.37 -6.73 6.51
C ILE A 55 3.46 -5.83 5.93
N VAL A 56 3.95 -6.10 4.72
CA VAL A 56 4.94 -5.24 4.05
C VAL A 56 4.37 -3.85 3.77
N LEU A 57 3.12 -3.76 3.31
CA LEU A 57 2.44 -2.48 3.08
C LEU A 57 2.23 -1.71 4.39
N PHE A 58 1.82 -2.41 5.45
CA PHE A 58 1.63 -1.84 6.77
C PHE A 58 2.92 -1.27 7.33
N ILE A 59 4.01 -2.06 7.30
CA ILE A 59 5.34 -1.61 7.75
C ILE A 59 5.79 -0.41 6.92
N THR A 60 5.60 -0.45 5.60
CA THR A 60 5.94 0.68 4.71
C THR A 60 5.21 1.95 5.13
N GLY A 61 3.90 1.87 5.36
CA GLY A 61 3.08 3.00 5.82
C GLY A 61 3.53 3.52 7.19
N VAL A 62 3.73 2.63 8.16
CA VAL A 62 4.19 2.98 9.52
C VAL A 62 5.57 3.62 9.50
N VAL A 63 6.51 3.09 8.73
CA VAL A 63 7.86 3.67 8.62
C VAL A 63 7.81 5.05 7.96
N ALA A 64 7.02 5.23 6.91
CA ALA A 64 6.88 6.53 6.25
C ALA A 64 6.30 7.59 7.20
N VAL A 65 5.29 7.23 8.00
CA VAL A 65 4.74 8.10 9.07
C VAL A 65 5.78 8.35 10.16
N GLY A 66 6.50 7.31 10.61
CA GLY A 66 7.53 7.41 11.63
C GLY A 66 8.68 8.33 11.23
N VAL A 67 9.09 8.30 9.96
CA VAL A 67 10.10 9.22 9.40
C VAL A 67 9.58 10.67 9.41
N ALA A 68 8.33 10.91 9.03
CA ALA A 68 7.74 12.25 9.11
C ALA A 68 7.68 12.78 10.56
N VAL A 69 7.35 11.90 11.52
CA VAL A 69 7.34 12.22 12.95
C VAL A 69 8.75 12.50 13.48
N ALA A 70 9.75 11.71 13.06
CA ALA A 70 11.15 11.95 13.40
C ALA A 70 11.69 13.26 12.80
N ALA A 71 11.30 13.59 11.58
CA ALA A 71 11.58 14.87 10.94
C ALA A 71 11.00 16.05 11.74
N ALA A 72 9.74 15.93 12.20
CA ALA A 72 9.09 16.95 13.01
C ALA A 72 9.80 17.21 14.36
N GLN A 73 10.57 16.22 14.83
CA GLN A 73 11.35 16.29 16.06
C GLN A 73 12.83 16.63 15.83
N ASN A 74 13.26 16.89 14.58
CA ASN A 74 14.66 17.06 14.21
C ASN A 74 15.56 15.87 14.60
N LYS A 75 15.02 14.64 14.52
CA LYS A 75 15.70 13.39 14.93
C LYS A 75 16.12 12.48 13.77
N LEU A 76 16.05 12.95 12.52
CA LEU A 76 16.40 12.12 11.35
C LEU A 76 17.87 11.64 11.39
N GLY A 77 18.79 12.48 11.86
CA GLY A 77 20.22 12.13 11.97
C GLY A 77 20.54 11.08 13.05
N ALA A 78 19.59 10.74 13.91
CA ALA A 78 19.75 9.69 14.93
C ALA A 78 19.32 8.30 14.42
N LEU A 79 18.79 8.20 13.19
CA LEU A 79 18.36 6.92 12.63
C LEU A 79 19.58 6.07 12.21
N PRO A 80 19.56 4.74 12.46
CA PRO A 80 20.66 3.85 12.07
C PRO A 80 20.91 3.78 10.57
N VAL A 81 19.89 4.09 9.76
CA VAL A 81 19.93 4.08 8.30
C VAL A 81 19.36 5.41 7.79
N PRO A 82 19.93 6.00 6.71
CA PRO A 82 19.41 7.23 6.14
C PRO A 82 17.92 7.14 5.81
N ALA A 83 17.13 8.11 6.30
CA ALA A 83 15.69 8.12 6.16
C ALA A 83 15.22 8.05 4.70
N GLY A 84 15.89 8.78 3.79
CA GLY A 84 15.58 8.75 2.36
C GLY A 84 15.73 7.36 1.76
N GLN A 85 16.79 6.62 2.12
CA GLN A 85 17.04 5.27 1.61
C GLN A 85 16.02 4.26 2.17
N LEU A 86 15.65 4.37 3.45
CA LEU A 86 14.61 3.55 4.06
C LEU A 86 13.26 3.74 3.36
N VAL A 87 12.82 4.99 3.23
CA VAL A 87 11.52 5.33 2.64
C VAL A 87 11.48 4.97 1.15
N LEU A 88 12.56 5.24 0.41
CA LEU A 88 12.68 4.86 -0.99
C LEU A 88 12.63 3.33 -1.17
N GLY A 89 13.42 2.59 -0.41
CA GLY A 89 13.50 1.13 -0.52
C GLY A 89 12.16 0.46 -0.20
N LEU A 90 11.54 0.83 0.92
CA LEU A 90 10.24 0.29 1.32
C LEU A 90 9.11 0.72 0.38
N GLY A 91 9.06 2.01 0.00
CA GLY A 91 8.06 2.51 -0.94
C GLY A 91 8.18 1.85 -2.31
N ALA A 92 9.39 1.68 -2.84
CA ALA A 92 9.63 0.99 -4.11
C ALA A 92 9.22 -0.48 -4.04
N LEU A 93 9.61 -1.20 -2.98
CA LEU A 93 9.19 -2.58 -2.76
C LEU A 93 7.67 -2.70 -2.68
N ALA A 94 7.01 -1.88 -1.86
CA ALA A 94 5.55 -1.84 -1.75
C ALA A 94 4.88 -1.57 -3.10
N THR A 95 5.42 -0.63 -3.88
CA THR A 95 4.91 -0.30 -5.22
C THR A 95 4.99 -1.49 -6.16
N LEU A 96 6.12 -2.20 -6.17
CA LEU A 96 6.29 -3.40 -6.99
C LEU A 96 5.34 -4.52 -6.55
N LEU A 97 5.13 -4.71 -5.24
CA LEU A 97 4.20 -5.72 -4.72
C LEU A 97 2.74 -5.40 -5.08
N VAL A 98 2.31 -4.13 -4.98
CA VAL A 98 0.96 -3.74 -5.41
C VAL A 98 0.83 -3.87 -6.93
N LEU A 99 1.84 -3.47 -7.71
CA LEU A 99 1.82 -3.65 -9.15
C LEU A 99 1.72 -5.13 -9.54
N PHE A 100 2.49 -5.99 -8.87
CA PHE A 100 2.38 -7.44 -9.02
C PHE A 100 0.94 -7.90 -8.77
N ARG A 101 0.26 -7.39 -7.74
CA ARG A 101 -1.13 -7.75 -7.46
C ARG A 101 -2.16 -7.17 -8.43
N ILE A 102 -1.87 -6.04 -9.07
CA ILE A 102 -2.69 -5.55 -10.18
C ILE A 102 -2.60 -6.50 -11.38
N LEU A 103 -1.39 -6.95 -11.72
CA LEU A 103 -1.14 -7.83 -12.86
C LEU A 103 -1.59 -9.27 -12.60
N SER A 104 -1.33 -9.78 -11.40
CA SER A 104 -1.65 -11.12 -10.93
C SER A 104 -2.72 -11.03 -9.84
N VAL A 105 -3.97 -11.19 -10.28
CA VAL A 105 -5.13 -11.25 -9.39
C VAL A 105 -4.96 -12.48 -8.49
N PRO A 106 -5.30 -12.39 -7.19
CA PRO A 106 -5.36 -13.57 -6.34
C PRO A 106 -6.33 -14.58 -6.93
N ASP A 107 -5.82 -15.74 -7.33
CA ASP A 107 -6.58 -16.93 -7.66
C ASP A 107 -6.83 -17.73 -6.38
N GLY A 108 -8.07 -18.13 -6.15
CA GLY A 108 -8.35 -19.21 -5.22
C GLY A 108 -8.04 -20.55 -5.90
N ASP A 109 -7.72 -21.59 -5.13
CA ASP A 109 -7.67 -22.96 -5.64
C ASP A 109 -9.10 -23.40 -6.02
N ILE A 110 -9.57 -22.98 -7.20
CA ILE A 110 -10.86 -23.37 -7.74
C ILE A 110 -10.66 -24.71 -8.45
N PRO A 111 -11.40 -25.77 -8.07
CA PRO A 111 -11.31 -27.06 -8.77
C PRO A 111 -11.74 -26.93 -10.24
N ASP A 112 -10.93 -27.48 -11.15
CA ASP A 112 -11.17 -27.50 -12.59
C ASP A 112 -12.63 -27.87 -12.90
N GLY A 113 -13.37 -26.95 -13.54
CA GLY A 113 -14.77 -27.14 -13.94
C GLY A 113 -15.83 -26.43 -13.09
N LEU A 114 -15.42 -25.72 -12.03
CA LEU A 114 -16.28 -24.78 -11.28
C LEU A 114 -16.00 -23.30 -11.62
N ASP A 115 -15.12 -23.04 -12.60
CA ASP A 115 -14.69 -21.70 -12.98
C ASP A 115 -15.76 -20.91 -13.76
N ASP A 116 -16.73 -21.61 -14.36
CA ASP A 116 -17.73 -21.07 -15.31
C ASP A 116 -18.82 -20.17 -14.65
N GLY A 117 -18.53 -19.64 -13.46
CA GLY A 117 -19.38 -18.73 -12.72
C GLY A 117 -18.67 -17.86 -11.70
N ILE A 118 -17.34 -17.95 -11.56
CA ILE A 118 -16.56 -17.20 -10.57
C ILE A 118 -15.74 -16.12 -11.28
N ASP A 119 -15.98 -14.87 -10.95
CA ASP A 119 -15.22 -13.71 -11.44
C ASP A 119 -14.55 -12.97 -10.28
N ILE A 120 -13.29 -12.56 -10.48
CA ILE A 120 -12.52 -11.80 -9.49
C ILE A 120 -12.18 -10.42 -10.06
N GLY A 121 -12.91 -9.42 -9.57
CA GLY A 121 -12.78 -8.03 -9.94
C GLY A 121 -11.76 -7.28 -9.08
N ARG A 122 -11.07 -6.32 -9.69
CA ARG A 122 -10.21 -5.34 -9.00
C ARG A 122 -11.07 -4.16 -8.56
N LYS A 123 -10.98 -3.76 -7.29
CA LYS A 123 -11.68 -2.58 -6.74
C LYS A 123 -10.72 -1.39 -6.65
N ILE A 124 -11.26 -0.21 -6.32
CA ILE A 124 -10.48 1.04 -6.27
C ILE A 124 -9.31 1.01 -5.27
N GLY A 125 -9.42 0.20 -4.21
CA GLY A 125 -8.39 0.09 -3.17
C GLY A 125 -7.01 -0.27 -3.72
N VAL A 126 -6.91 -1.20 -4.68
CA VAL A 126 -5.61 -1.62 -5.25
C VAL A 126 -4.91 -0.50 -6.02
N PHE A 127 -5.67 0.30 -6.76
CA PHE A 127 -5.12 1.41 -7.54
C PHE A 127 -4.69 2.57 -6.64
N LEU A 128 -5.50 2.91 -5.64
CA LEU A 128 -5.12 3.91 -4.64
C LEU A 128 -3.89 3.47 -3.86
N GLY A 129 -3.80 2.18 -3.53
CA GLY A 129 -2.65 1.58 -2.84
C GLY A 129 -1.38 1.73 -3.67
N PHE A 130 -1.45 1.48 -4.98
CA PHE A 130 -0.33 1.64 -5.91
C PHE A 130 0.18 3.09 -5.95
N PHE A 131 -0.72 4.06 -6.08
CA PHE A 131 -0.32 5.48 -6.10
C PHE A 131 0.20 5.94 -4.74
N ALA A 132 -0.38 5.47 -3.63
CA ALA A 132 0.11 5.79 -2.29
C ALA A 132 1.52 5.23 -2.06
N SER A 133 1.78 3.97 -2.41
CA SER A 133 3.12 3.39 -2.29
C SER A 133 4.13 4.07 -3.22
N ALA A 134 3.72 4.45 -4.44
CA ALA A 134 4.58 5.16 -5.37
C ALA A 134 4.93 6.57 -4.86
N ALA A 135 3.97 7.25 -4.23
CA ALA A 135 4.18 8.54 -3.57
C ALA A 135 5.15 8.42 -2.38
N ILE A 136 5.09 7.33 -1.61
CA ILE A 136 6.09 7.02 -0.56
C ILE A 136 7.47 6.85 -1.19
N ALA A 137 7.60 6.06 -2.25
CA ALA A 137 8.88 5.88 -2.95
C ALA A 137 9.46 7.21 -3.44
N TYR A 138 8.61 8.06 -4.04
CA TYR A 138 8.97 9.39 -4.50
C TYR A 138 9.43 10.29 -3.34
N ALA A 139 8.73 10.26 -2.21
CA ALA A 139 9.12 10.99 -1.00
C ALA A 139 10.53 10.60 -0.52
N GLY A 140 10.90 9.32 -0.65
CA GLY A 140 12.26 8.86 -0.38
C GLY A 140 13.32 9.54 -1.26
N THR A 141 13.03 9.79 -2.54
CA THR A 141 13.95 10.53 -3.42
C THR A 141 14.11 12.00 -3.04
N LEU A 142 13.06 12.61 -2.47
CA LEU A 142 13.10 13.99 -1.99
C LEU A 142 13.94 14.07 -0.71
N LEU A 143 13.66 13.18 0.25
CA LEU A 143 14.41 13.07 1.50
C LEU A 143 15.90 12.76 1.30
N ALA A 144 16.27 12.09 0.20
CA ALA A 144 17.67 11.79 -0.11
C ALA A 144 18.45 12.97 -0.70
N LYS A 145 17.75 14.05 -1.12
CA LYS A 145 18.34 15.25 -1.71
C LYS A 145 18.42 16.43 -0.73
N GLU A 146 17.79 16.29 0.43
CA GLU A 146 17.80 17.23 1.55
C GLU A 146 19.02 16.97 2.44
#